data_AF-A0A6N7Y0F1-F1
#
_entry.id   AF-A0A6N7Y0F1-F1
#
_cell.length_a   1.000
_cell.length_b   1.000
_cell.length_c   1.000
_cell.angle_alpha   90.00
_cell.angle_beta   90.00
_cell.angle_gamma   90.00
#
_symmetry.space_group_name_H-M   'P 1'
#
loop_
_entity.id
_entity.type
_entity.pdbx_description
1 polymer ?
#
loop_
_entity_poly.entity_id
_entity_poly.type
_entity_poly.pdbx_seq_one_letter_code
_entity_poly.pdbx_strand_id
1 'polypeptide(L)'
;MKKYNLTWIIFLVFLLIVTLSACSETKENLIYTNDEYGFSIEFPESWSGEFEVIPYEYGLAITSQVNDIETLAYIHKYTIQEWQDLNYGLEIPVQHQVLSENEEVVFILIYPGDVNYNIENEDSVKRNEEMTTDLMEENFIFNWLD
;
A
#
# COMPACT_ATOMS: atom_id res chain seq x y z
N MET A 1 8.49 -55.10 -30.33
CA MET A 1 8.93 -53.88 -29.60
C MET A 1 8.59 -52.67 -30.44
N LYS A 2 7.62 -51.84 -30.03
CA LYS A 2 7.25 -50.59 -30.74
C LYS A 2 8.36 -49.56 -30.52
N LYS A 3 9.00 -49.11 -31.60
CA LYS A 3 9.95 -47.99 -31.58
C LYS A 3 9.14 -46.70 -31.52
N TYR A 4 9.09 -46.06 -30.35
CA TYR A 4 8.52 -44.73 -30.22
C TYR A 4 9.48 -43.74 -30.90
N ASN A 5 8.98 -43.01 -31.90
CA ASN A 5 9.76 -41.99 -32.62
C ASN A 5 10.04 -40.84 -31.66
N LEU A 6 11.32 -40.64 -31.33
CA LEU A 6 11.81 -39.64 -30.38
C LEU A 6 11.33 -38.21 -30.72
N THR A 7 11.00 -37.95 -31.99
CA THR A 7 10.43 -36.69 -32.49
C THR A 7 9.04 -36.38 -31.97
N TRP A 8 8.21 -37.38 -31.65
CA TRP A 8 6.86 -37.15 -31.10
C TRP A 8 6.88 -36.77 -29.61
N ILE A 9 7.91 -37.20 -28.86
CA ILE A 9 8.06 -36.89 -27.43
C ILE A 9 8.50 -35.43 -27.26
N ILE A 10 9.39 -34.94 -28.11
CA ILE A 10 9.88 -33.55 -28.06
C ILE A 10 8.75 -32.55 -28.38
N PHE A 11 7.84 -32.89 -29.31
CA PHE A 11 6.70 -32.04 -29.63
C PHE A 11 5.69 -31.94 -28.48
N LEU A 12 5.55 -33.00 -27.68
CA LEU A 12 4.65 -33.04 -26.52
C LEU A 12 5.21 -32.28 -25.30
N VAL A 13 6.54 -32.25 -25.15
CA VAL A 13 7.20 -31.44 -24.11
C VAL A 13 7.15 -29.95 -24.45
N PHE A 14 7.28 -29.57 -25.72
CA PHE A 14 7.16 -28.16 -26.13
C PHE A 14 5.73 -27.62 -25.98
N LEU A 15 4.70 -28.45 -26.20
CA LEU A 15 3.30 -28.06 -26.00
C LEU A 15 2.93 -27.86 -24.52
N LEU A 16 3.69 -28.48 -23.60
CA LEU A 16 3.50 -28.37 -22.15
C LEU A 16 4.18 -27.13 -21.54
N ILE A 17 5.13 -26.52 -22.26
CA ILE A 17 5.86 -25.33 -21.80
C ILE A 17 5.11 -24.03 -22.16
N VAL A 18 4.17 -24.06 -23.11
CA VAL A 18 3.45 -22.86 -23.58
C VAL A 18 2.20 -22.53 -22.75
N THR A 19 1.82 -23.36 -21.76
CA THR A 19 0.60 -23.12 -20.96
C THR A 19 0.84 -22.54 -19.56
N LEU A 20 2.07 -22.09 -19.25
CA LEU A 20 2.37 -21.36 -18.01
C LEU A 20 2.54 -19.86 -18.26
N SER A 21 1.72 -19.30 -19.15
CA SER A 21 1.29 -17.90 -19.02
C SER A 21 -0.11 -17.90 -18.42
N ALA A 22 -0.23 -18.46 -17.21
CA ALA A 22 -1.30 -17.99 -16.35
C ALA A 22 -0.92 -16.54 -16.03
N CYS A 23 -1.57 -15.58 -16.71
CA CYS A 23 -1.75 -14.26 -16.14
C CYS A 23 -2.27 -14.51 -14.73
N SER A 24 -1.40 -14.30 -13.74
CA SER A 24 -1.87 -13.93 -12.42
C SER A 24 -2.61 -12.63 -12.63
N GLU A 25 -3.94 -12.69 -12.79
CA GLU A 25 -4.77 -11.56 -12.42
C GLU A 25 -4.46 -11.35 -10.94
N THR A 26 -3.57 -10.39 -10.67
CA THR A 26 -3.22 -9.97 -9.32
C THR A 26 -4.52 -9.47 -8.74
N LYS A 27 -5.13 -10.29 -7.89
CA LYS A 27 -6.34 -9.94 -7.16
C LYS A 27 -6.03 -8.64 -6.43
N GLU A 28 -6.67 -7.55 -6.84
CA GLU A 28 -6.46 -6.20 -6.31
C GLU A 28 -6.79 -6.23 -4.81
N ASN A 29 -5.76 -6.40 -3.99
CA ASN A 29 -5.97 -6.61 -2.57
C ASN A 29 -6.02 -5.24 -1.90
N LEU A 30 -7.24 -4.75 -1.68
CA LEU A 30 -7.53 -3.55 -0.91
C LEU A 30 -7.16 -3.70 0.57
N ILE A 31 -6.74 -4.89 1.00
CA ILE A 31 -6.31 -5.17 2.36
C ILE A 31 -4.80 -5.40 2.39
N TYR A 32 -4.10 -4.56 3.14
CA TYR A 32 -2.72 -4.77 3.52
C TYR A 32 -2.66 -5.38 4.92
N THR A 33 -1.75 -6.32 5.14
CA THR A 33 -1.54 -6.97 6.43
C THR A 33 -0.08 -6.86 6.83
N ASN A 34 0.16 -6.42 8.06
CA ASN A 34 1.47 -6.38 8.69
C ASN A 34 1.50 -7.38 9.86
N ASP A 35 1.98 -8.59 9.59
CA ASP A 35 2.09 -9.64 10.62
C ASP A 35 3.15 -9.32 11.69
N GLU A 36 4.17 -8.51 11.36
CA GLU A 36 5.23 -8.13 12.31
C GLU A 36 4.66 -7.26 13.43
N TYR A 37 3.74 -6.36 13.09
CA TYR A 37 3.11 -5.43 14.03
C TYR A 37 1.67 -5.81 14.37
N GLY A 38 1.16 -6.93 13.86
CA GLY A 38 -0.16 -7.42 14.18
C GLY A 38 -1.28 -6.46 13.76
N PHE A 39 -1.22 -5.85 12.57
CA PHE A 39 -2.32 -5.01 12.08
C PHE A 39 -2.68 -5.29 10.62
N SER A 40 -3.84 -4.79 10.21
CA SER A 40 -4.28 -4.71 8.83
C SER A 40 -4.85 -3.34 8.51
N ILE A 41 -4.81 -2.99 7.23
CA ILE A 41 -5.35 -1.76 6.67
C ILE A 41 -6.28 -2.14 5.53
N GLU A 42 -7.49 -1.64 5.55
CA GLU A 42 -8.43 -1.67 4.43
C GLU A 42 -8.41 -0.31 3.74
N PHE A 43 -8.11 -0.32 2.44
CA PHE A 43 -8.06 0.86 1.57
C PHE A 43 -9.39 1.07 0.84
N PRO A 44 -9.67 2.32 0.41
CA PRO A 44 -10.85 2.63 -0.38
C PRO A 44 -10.94 1.79 -1.66
N GLU A 45 -12.13 1.32 -2.02
CA GLU A 45 -12.35 0.58 -3.28
C GLU A 45 -11.91 1.39 -4.52
N SER A 46 -12.01 2.72 -4.46
CA SER A 46 -11.58 3.65 -5.51
C SER A 46 -10.07 3.64 -5.78
N TRP A 47 -9.27 2.95 -4.96
CA TRP A 47 -7.82 2.85 -5.11
C TRP A 47 -7.38 1.54 -5.76
N SER A 48 -8.30 0.63 -6.03
CA SER A 48 -8.01 -0.70 -6.57
C SER A 48 -7.09 -0.65 -7.79
N GLY A 49 -5.91 -1.27 -7.69
CA GLY A 49 -4.90 -1.31 -8.76
C GLY A 49 -4.08 -0.03 -8.95
N GLU A 50 -4.30 1.02 -8.14
CA GLU A 50 -3.66 2.34 -8.30
C GLU A 50 -2.68 2.70 -7.18
N PHE A 51 -2.44 1.81 -6.22
CA PHE A 51 -1.49 2.05 -5.13
C PHE A 51 -0.56 0.86 -4.86
N GLU A 52 0.56 1.17 -4.22
CA GLU A 52 1.49 0.21 -3.64
C GLU A 52 1.81 0.60 -2.19
N VAL A 53 1.91 -0.40 -1.30
CA VAL A 53 2.34 -0.21 0.09
C VAL A 53 3.78 -0.68 0.23
N ILE A 54 4.66 0.24 0.58
CA ILE A 54 6.10 0.01 0.72
C ILE A 54 6.47 0.12 2.20
N PRO A 55 6.83 -0.99 2.88
CA PRO A 55 7.30 -0.94 4.25
C PRO A 55 8.71 -0.33 4.35
N TYR A 56 8.97 0.38 5.45
CA TYR A 56 10.29 0.90 5.82
C TYR A 56 10.49 0.83 7.34
N GLU A 57 11.67 1.20 7.82
CA GLU A 57 12.10 1.02 9.23
C GLU A 57 11.11 1.56 10.27
N TYR A 58 10.43 2.67 9.95
CA TYR A 58 9.53 3.37 10.86
C TYR A 58 8.06 3.30 10.43
N GLY A 59 7.69 2.44 9.48
CA GLY A 59 6.28 2.27 9.10
C GLY A 59 6.08 1.90 7.62
N LEU A 60 5.13 2.56 6.97
CA LEU A 60 4.70 2.27 5.59
C LEU A 60 4.56 3.55 4.78
N ALA A 61 5.01 3.53 3.53
CA ALA A 61 4.68 4.53 2.53
C ALA A 61 3.61 3.96 1.61
N ILE A 62 2.57 4.74 1.34
CA ILE A 62 1.53 4.38 0.38
C ILE A 62 1.78 5.24 -0.85
N THR A 63 2.12 4.61 -1.97
CA THR A 63 2.57 5.30 -3.20
C THR A 63 1.60 5.06 -4.34
N SER A 64 1.59 5.98 -5.30
CA SER A 64 1.02 5.76 -6.62
C SER A 64 2.07 6.18 -7.65
N GLN A 65 1.83 5.86 -8.92
CA GLN A 65 2.52 6.49 -10.05
C GLN A 65 1.49 6.97 -11.08
N VAL A 66 0.21 6.99 -10.69
CA VAL A 66 -0.89 7.46 -11.50
C VAL A 66 -0.96 8.98 -11.34
N ASN A 67 -1.17 9.68 -12.47
CA ASN A 67 -1.34 11.15 -12.50
C ASN A 67 -0.22 11.93 -11.79
N ASP A 68 1.04 11.49 -11.91
CA ASP A 68 2.21 12.16 -11.31
C ASP A 68 2.13 12.35 -9.78
N ILE A 69 1.45 11.45 -9.06
CA ILE A 69 1.46 11.43 -7.60
C ILE A 69 2.51 10.44 -7.13
N GLU A 70 3.54 10.88 -6.41
CA GLU A 70 4.62 9.99 -5.93
C GLU A 70 4.24 9.28 -4.62
N THR A 71 3.57 9.97 -3.70
CA THR A 71 3.20 9.41 -2.39
C THR A 71 1.84 9.90 -1.92
N LEU A 72 0.96 8.95 -1.61
CA LEU A 72 -0.42 9.20 -1.18
C LEU A 72 -0.50 9.47 0.32
N ALA A 73 0.27 8.74 1.13
CA ALA A 73 0.31 8.94 2.57
C ALA A 73 1.48 8.16 3.18
N TYR A 74 1.77 8.46 4.45
CA TYR A 74 2.64 7.66 5.27
C TYR A 74 1.89 7.15 6.48
N ILE A 75 2.18 5.93 6.90
CA ILE A 75 1.86 5.43 8.22
C ILE A 75 3.16 5.36 8.98
N HIS A 76 3.26 6.10 10.07
CA HIS A 76 4.46 6.17 10.88
C HIS A 76 4.22 5.54 12.25
N LYS A 77 5.21 4.78 12.71
CA LYS A 77 5.24 4.11 14.00
C LYS A 77 6.13 4.90 14.93
N TYR A 78 5.60 5.27 16.08
CA TYR A 78 6.37 5.79 17.20
C TYR A 78 6.31 4.81 18.37
N THR A 79 7.40 4.72 19.13
CA THR A 79 7.33 4.22 20.50
C THR A 79 6.59 5.23 21.39
N ILE A 80 6.10 4.77 22.54
CA ILE A 80 5.45 5.67 23.51
C ILE A 80 6.38 6.79 23.98
N GLN A 81 7.68 6.50 24.14
CA GLN A 81 8.65 7.53 24.54
C GLN A 81 8.83 8.59 23.44
N GLU A 82 9.00 8.19 22.19
CA GLU A 82 9.12 9.14 21.06
C GLU A 82 7.85 9.97 20.90
N TRP A 83 6.69 9.35 21.09
CA TRP A 83 5.41 10.06 21.03
C TRP A 83 5.28 11.13 22.12
N GLN A 84 5.73 10.83 23.34
CA GLN A 84 5.80 11.80 24.44
C GLN A 84 6.81 12.92 24.17
N ASP A 85 7.97 12.59 23.61
CA ASP A 85 9.02 13.55 23.25
C ASP A 85 8.52 14.53 22.17
N LEU A 86 7.61 14.10 21.30
CA LEU A 86 6.91 14.93 20.30
C LEU A 86 5.69 15.68 20.89
N ASN A 87 5.57 15.74 22.22
CA ASN A 87 4.44 16.32 22.93
C ASN A 87 3.09 15.79 22.42
N TYR A 88 2.99 14.46 22.28
CA TYR A 88 1.81 13.75 21.79
C TYR A 88 1.37 14.24 20.39
N GLY A 89 2.35 14.38 19.49
CA GLY A 89 2.13 14.79 18.10
C GLY A 89 2.02 16.29 17.86
N LEU A 90 1.97 17.12 18.91
CA LEU A 90 1.85 18.58 18.77
C LEU A 90 3.06 19.23 18.10
N GLU A 91 4.21 18.56 18.09
CA GLU A 91 5.44 19.04 17.45
C GLU A 91 5.64 18.51 16.01
N ILE A 92 4.71 17.70 15.49
CA ILE A 92 4.76 17.19 14.12
C ILE A 92 4.30 18.29 13.15
N PRO A 93 5.17 18.79 12.24
CA PRO A 93 4.87 19.96 11.39
C PRO A 93 4.05 19.62 10.14
N VAL A 94 3.28 18.54 10.18
CA VAL A 94 2.47 18.06 9.07
C VAL A 94 1.11 17.60 9.59
N GLN A 95 0.10 17.67 8.73
CA GLN A 95 -1.22 17.16 9.06
C GLN A 95 -1.14 15.65 9.27
N HIS A 96 -1.72 15.17 10.36
CA HIS A 96 -1.75 13.76 10.69
C HIS A 96 -3.01 13.40 11.49
N GLN A 97 -3.29 12.11 11.60
CA GLN A 97 -4.26 11.53 12.53
C GLN A 97 -3.68 10.32 13.23
N VAL A 98 -4.06 10.10 14.50
CA VAL A 98 -3.72 8.86 15.21
C VAL A 98 -4.63 7.75 14.69
N LEU A 99 -4.03 6.67 14.19
CA LEU A 99 -4.76 5.49 13.74
C LEU A 99 -5.01 4.53 14.90
N SER A 100 -3.98 4.31 15.71
CA SER A 100 -4.09 3.47 16.90
C SER A 100 -2.95 3.71 17.87
N GLU A 101 -3.20 3.36 19.13
CA GLU A 101 -2.26 3.47 20.23
C GLU A 101 -2.48 2.28 21.18
N ASN A 102 -1.39 1.64 21.60
CA ASN A 102 -1.38 0.62 22.64
C ASN A 102 -0.27 0.93 23.67
N GLU A 103 0.03 0.00 24.57
CA GLU A 103 1.05 0.21 25.62
C GLU A 103 2.49 0.31 25.09
N GLU A 104 2.74 -0.05 23.83
CA GLU A 104 4.09 -0.14 23.24
C GLU A 104 4.32 0.88 22.12
N VAL A 105 3.31 1.14 21.29
CA VAL A 105 3.44 1.92 20.05
C VAL A 105 2.23 2.79 19.75
N VAL A 106 2.48 3.84 18.97
CA VAL A 106 1.48 4.69 18.33
C VAL A 106 1.68 4.63 16.83
N PHE A 107 0.60 4.37 16.10
CA PHE A 107 0.56 4.49 14.65
C PHE A 107 -0.20 5.76 14.27
N ILE A 108 0.42 6.59 13.43
CA ILE A 108 -0.22 7.77 12.86
C ILE A 108 -0.26 7.66 11.33
N LEU A 109 -1.31 8.23 10.74
CA LEU A 109 -1.37 8.51 9.30
C LEU A 109 -0.94 9.97 9.08
N ILE A 110 0.01 10.18 8.18
CA ILE A 110 0.46 11.49 7.73
C ILE A 110 -0.08 11.71 6.32
N TYR A 111 -0.82 12.79 6.14
CA TYR A 111 -1.43 13.17 4.87
C TYR A 111 -0.36 13.66 3.87
N PRO A 112 -0.63 13.56 2.55
CA PRO A 112 0.33 13.99 1.54
C PRO A 112 0.48 15.52 1.56
N GLY A 113 1.71 16.00 1.39
CA GLY A 113 2.00 17.41 1.19
C GLY A 113 1.87 17.82 -0.28
N ASP A 114 1.94 19.12 -0.54
CA ASP A 114 1.97 19.70 -1.90
C ASP A 114 3.19 19.26 -2.74
N VAL A 115 4.25 18.78 -2.08
CA VAL A 115 5.44 18.22 -2.72
C VAL A 115 5.23 16.83 -3.34
N ASN A 116 4.10 16.16 -3.05
CA ASN A 116 3.88 14.77 -3.45
C ASN A 116 3.12 14.60 -4.78
N TYR A 117 2.71 15.69 -5.41
CA TYR A 117 1.95 15.68 -6.67
C TYR A 117 2.31 16.89 -7.54
N ASN A 118 1.96 16.83 -8.82
CA ASN A 118 2.24 17.92 -9.75
C ASN A 118 1.14 18.99 -9.68
N ILE A 119 1.42 20.11 -9.01
CA ILE A 119 0.45 21.21 -8.84
C ILE A 119 0.03 21.87 -10.17
N GLU A 120 0.82 21.72 -11.23
CA GLU A 120 0.52 22.27 -12.56
C GLU A 120 -0.35 21.32 -13.41
N ASN A 121 -0.58 20.09 -12.94
CA ASN A 121 -1.42 19.08 -13.59
C ASN A 121 -2.77 18.97 -12.86
N GLU A 122 -3.85 19.44 -13.50
CA GLU A 122 -5.21 19.43 -12.92
C GLU A 122 -5.68 18.02 -12.51
N ASP A 123 -5.32 16.98 -13.26
CA ASP A 123 -5.67 15.59 -12.93
C ASP A 123 -4.91 15.09 -11.68
N SER A 124 -3.67 15.56 -11.51
CA SER A 124 -2.83 15.27 -10.33
C SER A 124 -3.41 15.92 -9.08
N VAL A 125 -3.76 17.21 -9.17
CA VAL A 125 -4.42 17.96 -8.10
C VAL A 125 -5.73 17.30 -7.68
N LYS A 126 -6.60 17.01 -8.66
CA LYS A 126 -7.91 16.38 -8.41
C LYS A 126 -7.75 15.02 -7.72
N ARG A 127 -6.82 14.18 -8.18
CA ARG A 127 -6.60 12.88 -7.58
C ARG A 127 -6.02 12.99 -6.17
N ASN A 128 -5.13 13.95 -5.91
CA ASN A 128 -4.64 14.23 -4.56
C ASN A 128 -5.76 14.66 -3.62
N GLU A 129 -6.66 15.54 -4.06
CA GLU A 129 -7.84 15.96 -3.28
C GLU A 129 -8.76 14.78 -2.96
N GLU A 130 -9.12 13.97 -3.97
CA GLU A 130 -9.97 12.78 -3.80
C GLU A 130 -9.39 11.81 -2.78
N MET A 131 -8.10 11.49 -2.87
CA MET A 131 -7.47 10.55 -1.95
C MET A 131 -7.32 11.12 -0.55
N THR A 132 -7.04 12.43 -0.42
CA THR A 132 -7.00 13.09 0.88
C THR A 132 -8.37 13.01 1.54
N THR A 133 -9.44 13.23 0.78
CA THR A 133 -10.82 13.04 1.24
C THR A 133 -11.09 11.59 1.64
N ASP A 134 -10.71 10.61 0.82
CA ASP A 134 -10.89 9.19 1.13
C ASP A 134 -10.22 8.79 2.45
N LEU A 135 -9.02 9.30 2.72
CA LEU A 135 -8.28 9.07 3.97
C LEU A 135 -8.93 9.74 5.19
N MET A 136 -9.64 10.86 5.00
CA MET A 136 -10.30 11.62 6.08
C MET A 136 -11.72 11.15 6.37
N GLU A 137 -12.45 10.63 5.38
CA GLU A 137 -13.87 10.27 5.47
C GLU A 137 -14.12 8.82 5.95
N GLU A 138 -13.11 8.17 6.54
CA GLU A 138 -13.17 6.79 7.08
C GLU A 138 -13.26 5.67 6.03
N ASN A 139 -12.97 5.93 4.74
CA ASN A 139 -12.78 4.87 3.73
C ASN A 139 -11.43 4.13 3.90
N PHE A 140 -10.70 4.46 4.96
CA PHE A 140 -9.44 3.88 5.38
C PHE A 140 -9.62 3.30 6.78
N ILE A 141 -9.48 1.98 6.94
CA ILE A 141 -9.74 1.29 8.21
C ILE A 141 -8.48 0.62 8.71
N PHE A 142 -8.03 0.98 9.92
CA PHE A 142 -6.93 0.33 10.62
C PHE A 142 -7.47 -0.65 11.67
N ASN A 143 -7.03 -1.90 11.63
CA ASN A 143 -7.46 -2.95 12.55
C ASN A 143 -6.26 -3.69 13.14
N TRP A 144 -6.25 -3.92 14.45
CA TRP A 144 -5.33 -4.90 15.04
C TRP A 144 -5.74 -6.32 14.64
N LEU A 145 -4.77 -7.20 14.49
CA LEU A 145 -4.96 -8.64 14.32
C LEU A 145 -5.07 -9.26 15.72
N ASP A 146 -6.20 -9.93 15.98
CA ASP A 146 -6.48 -10.67 17.23
C ASP A 146 -5.61 -11.93 17.40
#